data_AF-W9NSL0-F1
#
_entry.id   AF-W9NSL0-F1
#
_cell.length_a   1.000
_cell.length_b   1.000
_cell.length_c   1.000
_cell.angle_alpha   90.00
_cell.angle_beta   90.00
_cell.angle_gamma   90.00
#
_symmetry.space_group_name_H-M   'P 1'
#
loop_
_entity.id
_entity.type
_entity.pdbx_description
1 polymer ?
#
loop_
_entity_poly.entity_id
_entity_poly.type
_entity_poly.pdbx_seq_one_letter_code
_entity_poly.pdbx_strand_id
1 'polypeptide(L)'
;MSGKQPPGTSYVQFTRDRLLRQRAAAFSKLNESIPKNENQWQEAREVHRFATPEDVHRTVLSLVQDGQGEFLPEDLRRLIYIAVCCVEHSENEAEAYRKYRSRVHAKDDLGELTIRNYMSLVRGLVALTDELYPRLQHRIFEVTLLYAPLTLGALGHYKQAPDQFKSSFPTAAIAPEVQASLPLYLPFIVATRHPEHPYETVCRALGTNILGKEEYFKFVSVLQRGGTGRYDPVRDQWLPVTIPNLAGFKPFEIPESIQQIIAQAGKQQDDPVSQDIPGAIIFRFRWSRDHQKVVDRVIDILKRSGFLSIGSSVGMQFFFRHESGSLVVPMGWQVIVVPVVTTDEPVTVTISYQGKAEDVLCTVFSGLLLGQGTVLTTRRAIAYYAVSLPIQKS
;
A
#
# COMPACT_ATOMS: atom_id res chain seq x y z
N MET A 1 -56.08 39.26 18.46
CA MET A 1 -55.58 38.36 17.40
C MET A 1 -54.14 38.01 17.75
N SER A 2 -53.89 36.80 18.25
CA SER A 2 -52.58 36.38 18.74
C SER A 2 -52.06 35.25 17.85
N GLY A 3 -51.07 35.54 17.02
CA GLY A 3 -50.40 34.57 16.15
C GLY A 3 -49.39 33.78 16.96
N LYS A 4 -49.67 32.50 17.21
CA LYS A 4 -48.73 31.57 17.84
C LYS A 4 -47.61 31.21 16.87
N GLN A 5 -46.36 31.47 17.28
CA GLN A 5 -45.16 30.91 16.65
C GLN A 5 -45.18 29.37 16.68
N PRO A 6 -44.67 28.67 15.65
CA PRO A 6 -44.54 27.22 15.66
C PRO A 6 -43.39 26.76 16.60
N PRO A 7 -43.49 25.55 17.18
CA PRO A 7 -42.63 25.11 18.28
C PRO A 7 -41.22 24.71 17.81
N GLY A 8 -40.18 25.26 18.46
CA GLY A 8 -38.76 25.05 18.14
C GLY A 8 -38.25 23.60 18.23
N THR A 9 -39.01 22.67 18.79
CA THR A 9 -38.66 21.25 18.94
C THR A 9 -38.56 20.52 17.58
N SER A 10 -39.41 20.87 16.61
CA SER A 10 -39.43 20.25 15.28
C SER A 10 -38.19 20.62 14.44
N TYR A 11 -37.70 21.85 14.59
CA TYR A 11 -36.53 22.35 13.85
C TYR A 11 -35.21 21.71 14.35
N VAL A 12 -35.07 21.54 15.67
CA VAL A 12 -33.89 20.89 16.27
C VAL A 12 -33.81 19.42 15.86
N GLN A 13 -34.95 18.72 15.88
CA GLN A 13 -35.02 17.30 15.49
C GLN A 13 -34.74 17.12 13.99
N PHE A 14 -35.33 17.97 13.14
CA PHE A 14 -35.05 17.98 11.69
C PHE A 14 -33.56 18.24 11.38
N THR A 15 -32.94 19.18 12.09
CA THR A 15 -31.52 19.51 11.91
C THR A 15 -30.63 18.33 12.34
N ARG A 16 -30.96 17.68 13.46
CA ARG A 16 -30.26 16.48 13.94
C ARG A 16 -30.37 15.33 12.94
N ASP A 17 -31.56 15.06 12.41
CA ASP A 17 -31.78 13.98 11.43
C ASP A 17 -31.05 14.25 10.12
N ARG A 18 -31.01 15.52 9.67
CA ARG A 18 -30.22 15.93 8.51
C ARG A 18 -28.72 15.69 8.72
N LEU A 19 -28.17 16.07 9.86
CA LEU A 19 -26.75 15.86 10.19
C LEU A 19 -26.40 14.38 10.27
N LEU A 20 -27.28 13.55 10.85
CA LEU A 20 -27.10 12.10 10.91
C LEU A 20 -27.10 11.47 9.50
N ARG A 21 -27.99 11.90 8.61
CA ARG A 21 -28.00 11.44 7.21
C ARG A 21 -26.74 11.86 6.45
N GLN A 22 -26.27 13.09 6.62
CA GLN A 22 -25.03 13.57 6.01
C GLN A 22 -23.82 12.77 6.48
N ARG A 23 -23.74 12.50 7.79
CA ARG A 23 -22.70 11.66 8.37
C ARG A 23 -22.74 10.23 7.81
N ALA A 24 -23.93 9.62 7.75
CA ALA A 24 -24.10 8.28 7.20
C ALA A 24 -23.66 8.20 5.73
N ALA A 25 -24.03 9.20 4.92
CA ALA A 25 -23.61 9.28 3.53
C ALA A 25 -22.08 9.44 3.38
N ALA A 26 -21.44 10.24 4.24
CA ALA A 26 -19.99 10.39 4.24
C ALA A 26 -19.27 9.07 4.54
N PHE A 27 -19.75 8.30 5.53
CA PHE A 27 -19.17 6.99 5.84
C PHE A 27 -19.51 5.91 4.82
N SER A 28 -20.65 5.98 4.13
CA SER A 28 -20.94 5.08 3.00
C SER A 28 -19.92 5.29 1.89
N LYS A 29 -19.70 6.55 1.48
CA LYS A 29 -18.70 6.90 0.47
C LYS A 29 -17.29 6.50 0.86
N LEU A 30 -16.90 6.75 2.12
CA LEU A 30 -15.61 6.29 2.62
C LEU A 30 -15.52 4.76 2.48
N ASN A 31 -16.51 4.03 2.99
CA ASN A 31 -16.49 2.57 2.98
C ASN A 31 -16.45 1.96 1.56
N GLU A 32 -17.14 2.59 0.60
CA GLU A 32 -17.11 2.23 -0.82
C GLU A 32 -15.75 2.49 -1.47
N SER A 33 -15.04 3.53 -1.01
CA SER A 33 -13.75 3.94 -1.59
C SER A 33 -12.56 3.16 -1.01
N ILE A 34 -12.68 2.58 0.18
CA ILE A 34 -11.58 1.84 0.83
C ILE A 34 -11.53 0.39 0.34
N PRO A 35 -10.40 -0.06 -0.27
CA PRO A 35 -10.23 -1.45 -0.69
C PRO A 35 -10.36 -2.44 0.48
N LYS A 36 -11.13 -3.52 0.26
CA LYS A 36 -11.45 -4.53 1.29
C LYS A 36 -10.58 -5.78 1.26
N ASN A 37 -9.93 -6.04 0.13
CA ASN A 37 -9.09 -7.22 -0.09
C ASN A 37 -8.00 -6.89 -1.13
N GLU A 38 -7.04 -7.78 -1.28
CA GLU A 38 -5.85 -7.52 -2.11
C GLU A 38 -6.18 -7.24 -3.58
N ASN A 39 -7.17 -7.92 -4.16
CA ASN A 39 -7.58 -7.64 -5.55
C ASN A 39 -8.10 -6.20 -5.69
N GLN A 40 -8.93 -5.74 -4.75
CA GLN A 40 -9.40 -4.35 -4.74
C GLN A 40 -8.26 -3.34 -4.52
N TRP A 41 -7.22 -3.71 -3.77
CA TRP A 41 -6.04 -2.87 -3.61
C TRP A 41 -5.28 -2.71 -4.92
N GLN A 42 -5.07 -3.80 -5.66
CA GLN A 42 -4.39 -3.75 -6.96
C GLN A 42 -5.24 -3.00 -8.00
N GLU A 43 -6.54 -3.27 -8.08
CA GLU A 43 -7.47 -2.55 -8.96
C GLU A 43 -7.47 -1.04 -8.66
N ALA A 44 -7.53 -0.64 -7.39
CA ALA A 44 -7.45 0.76 -6.99
C ALA A 44 -6.10 1.40 -7.37
N ARG A 45 -4.98 0.70 -7.16
CA ARG A 45 -3.66 1.19 -7.56
C ARG A 45 -3.53 1.39 -9.06
N GLU A 46 -4.10 0.52 -9.89
CA GLU A 46 -4.11 0.70 -11.34
C GLU A 46 -4.89 1.97 -11.73
N VAL A 47 -6.10 2.14 -11.19
CA VAL A 47 -6.95 3.33 -11.43
C VAL A 47 -6.24 4.62 -11.04
N HIS A 48 -5.55 4.61 -9.91
CA HIS A 48 -4.87 5.79 -9.36
C HIS A 48 -3.42 5.96 -9.83
N ARG A 49 -2.95 5.14 -10.79
CA ARG A 49 -1.55 5.15 -11.27
C ARG A 49 -0.55 5.09 -10.12
N PHE A 50 -0.72 4.07 -9.30
CA PHE A 50 0.10 3.80 -8.11
C PHE A 50 0.44 2.32 -7.97
N ALA A 51 0.40 1.56 -9.08
CA ALA A 51 0.62 0.11 -9.09
C ALA A 51 2.10 -0.28 -9.26
N THR A 52 2.83 0.42 -10.14
CA THR A 52 4.22 0.11 -10.49
C THR A 52 5.22 1.03 -9.75
N PRO A 53 6.49 0.64 -9.60
CA PRO A 53 7.54 1.51 -9.05
C PRO A 53 7.62 2.87 -9.75
N GLU A 54 7.54 2.86 -11.08
CA GLU A 54 7.63 4.04 -11.94
C GLU A 54 6.41 4.95 -11.74
N ASP A 55 5.22 4.37 -11.61
CA ASP A 55 3.99 5.12 -11.33
C ASP A 55 3.99 5.68 -9.90
N VAL A 56 4.45 4.90 -8.92
CA VAL A 56 4.62 5.36 -7.53
C VAL A 56 5.56 6.56 -7.48
N HIS A 57 6.74 6.44 -8.12
CA HIS A 57 7.70 7.55 -8.20
C HIS A 57 7.10 8.76 -8.88
N ARG A 58 6.46 8.60 -10.05
CA ARG A 58 5.84 9.70 -10.80
C ARG A 58 4.74 10.39 -10.01
N THR A 59 3.86 9.62 -9.37
CA THR A 59 2.75 10.13 -8.57
C THR A 59 3.27 10.91 -7.36
N VAL A 60 4.23 10.36 -6.61
CA VAL A 60 4.84 11.06 -5.47
C VAL A 60 5.62 12.29 -5.92
N LEU A 61 6.37 12.19 -7.03
CA LEU A 61 7.11 13.31 -7.60
C LEU A 61 6.17 14.45 -8.01
N SER A 62 5.04 14.14 -8.65
CA SER A 62 4.03 15.14 -8.97
C SER A 62 3.46 15.79 -7.70
N LEU A 63 3.22 14.99 -6.65
CA LEU A 63 2.71 15.48 -5.38
C LEU A 63 3.70 16.35 -4.62
N VAL A 64 5.00 16.25 -4.84
CA VAL A 64 6.00 17.09 -4.14
C VAL A 64 6.54 18.24 -4.99
N GLN A 65 6.54 18.11 -6.33
CA GLN A 65 6.99 19.16 -7.23
C GLN A 65 5.88 20.13 -7.65
N ASP A 66 4.63 19.69 -7.66
CA ASP A 66 3.48 20.56 -7.99
C ASP A 66 3.16 21.51 -6.82
N GLY A 67 4.07 22.44 -6.55
CA GLY A 67 3.97 23.42 -5.46
C GLY A 67 2.70 24.27 -5.53
N GLN A 68 2.15 24.48 -6.73
CA GLN A 68 0.89 25.17 -6.96
C GLN A 68 -0.33 24.24 -7.00
N GLY A 69 -0.14 22.93 -7.05
CA GLY A 69 -1.22 21.94 -7.03
C GLY A 69 -2.09 21.93 -8.28
N GLU A 70 -1.61 22.47 -9.41
CA GLU A 70 -2.39 22.65 -10.64
C GLU A 70 -2.94 21.32 -11.20
N PHE A 71 -2.27 20.21 -10.91
CA PHE A 71 -2.65 18.88 -11.41
C PHE A 71 -3.26 17.98 -10.33
N LEU A 72 -3.44 18.50 -9.10
CA LEU A 72 -4.01 17.76 -7.98
C LEU A 72 -5.53 17.90 -7.91
N PRO A 73 -6.26 16.85 -7.48
CA PRO A 73 -7.67 16.98 -7.12
C PRO A 73 -7.86 18.11 -6.10
N GLU A 74 -8.92 18.91 -6.28
CA GLU A 74 -9.15 20.14 -5.50
C GLU A 74 -9.10 19.90 -3.99
N ASP A 75 -9.74 18.83 -3.51
CA ASP A 75 -9.77 18.49 -2.09
C ASP A 75 -8.38 18.12 -1.54
N LEU A 76 -7.57 17.39 -2.32
CA LEU A 76 -6.20 17.02 -1.92
C LEU A 76 -5.29 18.24 -1.90
N ARG A 77 -5.37 19.10 -2.92
CA ARG A 77 -4.65 20.38 -2.96
C ARG A 77 -5.00 21.24 -1.73
N ARG A 78 -6.29 21.34 -1.42
CA ARG A 78 -6.78 22.10 -0.26
C ARG A 78 -6.31 21.50 1.06
N LEU A 79 -6.29 20.16 1.19
CA LEU A 79 -5.73 19.47 2.35
C LEU A 79 -4.25 19.85 2.57
N ILE A 80 -3.44 19.80 1.50
CA ILE A 80 -2.01 20.16 1.55
C ILE A 80 -1.83 21.63 1.94
N TYR A 81 -2.59 22.56 1.36
CA TYR A 81 -2.49 23.98 1.74
C TYR A 81 -2.85 24.25 3.21
N ILE A 82 -3.85 23.53 3.74
CA ILE A 82 -4.19 23.65 5.16
C ILE A 82 -3.06 23.05 6.01
N ALA A 83 -2.45 21.94 5.59
CA ALA A 83 -1.31 21.35 6.26
C ALA A 83 -0.11 22.30 6.29
N VAL A 84 0.20 22.98 5.18
CA VAL A 84 1.21 24.06 5.13
C VAL A 84 0.84 25.20 6.06
N CYS A 85 -0.42 25.63 6.06
CA CYS A 85 -0.90 26.66 6.99
C CYS A 85 -0.72 26.26 8.46
N CYS A 86 -0.85 24.97 8.82
CA CYS A 86 -0.55 24.48 10.16
C CYS A 86 0.91 24.75 10.55
N VAL A 87 1.85 24.58 9.62
CA VAL A 87 3.29 24.81 9.82
C VAL A 87 3.58 26.30 9.94
N GLU A 88 3.16 27.09 8.97
CA GLU A 88 3.41 28.55 8.95
C GLU A 88 2.76 29.25 10.16
N HIS A 89 1.59 28.79 10.61
CA HIS A 89 0.92 29.34 11.79
C HIS A 89 1.75 29.18 13.06
N SER A 90 2.58 28.13 13.15
CA SER A 90 3.44 27.94 14.32
C SER A 90 4.55 28.99 14.42
N GLU A 91 4.85 29.67 13.32
CA GLU A 91 5.86 30.73 13.24
C GLU A 91 5.23 32.13 13.29
N ASN A 92 4.18 32.36 12.47
CA ASN A 92 3.46 33.63 12.41
C ASN A 92 2.00 33.40 11.99
N GLU A 93 1.08 33.53 12.94
CA GLU A 93 -0.35 33.30 12.75
C GLU A 93 -0.97 34.20 11.67
N ALA A 94 -0.76 35.52 11.76
CA ALA A 94 -1.37 36.48 10.83
C ALA A 94 -0.88 36.25 9.39
N GLU A 95 0.42 35.98 9.24
CA GLU A 95 1.02 35.70 7.93
C GLU A 95 0.51 34.38 7.33
N ALA A 96 0.40 33.33 8.15
CA ALA A 96 -0.11 32.03 7.72
C ALA A 96 -1.53 32.14 7.17
N TYR A 97 -2.41 32.88 7.86
CA TYR A 97 -3.78 33.09 7.39
C TYR A 97 -3.82 33.89 6.09
N ARG A 98 -2.99 34.93 5.95
CA ARG A 98 -2.88 35.72 4.71
C ARG A 98 -2.43 34.85 3.54
N LYS A 99 -1.36 34.07 3.72
CA LYS A 99 -0.84 33.15 2.70
C LYS A 99 -1.85 32.07 2.35
N TYR A 100 -2.55 31.50 3.34
CA TYR A 100 -3.60 30.50 3.09
C TYR A 100 -4.71 31.07 2.20
N ARG A 101 -5.27 32.25 2.53
CA ARG A 101 -6.31 32.91 1.71
C ARG A 101 -5.86 33.13 0.27
N SER A 102 -4.61 33.56 0.08
CA SER A 102 -4.00 33.72 -1.23
C SER A 102 -3.97 32.41 -2.02
N ARG A 103 -3.50 31.30 -1.42
CA ARG A 103 -3.42 29.98 -2.06
C ARG A 103 -4.78 29.42 -2.49
N VAL A 104 -5.85 29.70 -1.73
CA VAL A 104 -7.21 29.21 -2.06
C VAL A 104 -8.03 30.21 -2.86
N HIS A 105 -7.45 31.36 -3.26
CA HIS A 105 -8.16 32.48 -3.89
C HIS A 105 -9.45 32.87 -3.14
N ALA A 106 -9.42 32.78 -1.81
CA ALA A 106 -10.55 33.17 -0.99
C ALA A 106 -10.64 34.70 -0.94
N LYS A 107 -11.86 35.21 -0.85
CA LYS A 107 -12.10 36.61 -0.49
C LYS A 107 -11.55 36.87 0.92
N ASP A 108 -11.20 38.12 1.20
CA ASP A 108 -10.65 38.54 2.50
C ASP A 108 -11.59 38.28 3.69
N ASP A 109 -12.84 37.90 3.43
CA ASP A 109 -13.87 37.59 4.43
C ASP A 109 -13.78 36.16 5.02
N LEU A 110 -12.88 35.30 4.53
CA LEU A 110 -12.66 33.99 5.15
C LEU A 110 -12.10 34.18 6.57
N GLY A 111 -12.99 34.09 7.56
CA GLY A 111 -12.67 34.35 8.95
C GLY A 111 -11.59 33.41 9.52
N GLU A 112 -10.75 33.95 10.40
CA GLU A 112 -9.65 33.21 11.05
C GLU A 112 -10.15 31.98 11.81
N LEU A 113 -11.30 32.09 12.49
CA LEU A 113 -11.94 30.96 13.17
C LEU A 113 -12.22 29.79 12.22
N THR A 114 -12.62 30.10 10.98
CA THR A 114 -12.89 29.09 9.94
C THR A 114 -11.59 28.40 9.51
N ILE A 115 -10.52 29.18 9.30
CA ILE A 115 -9.20 28.63 8.94
C ILE A 115 -8.67 27.74 10.09
N ARG A 116 -8.78 28.21 11.33
CA ARG A 116 -8.40 27.45 12.54
C ARG A 116 -9.18 26.14 12.65
N ASN A 117 -10.47 26.15 12.31
CA ASN A 117 -11.28 24.93 12.25
C ASN A 117 -10.76 23.97 11.18
N TYR A 118 -10.42 24.47 9.98
CA TYR A 118 -9.84 23.62 8.92
C TYR A 118 -8.51 22.98 9.34
N MET A 119 -7.62 23.75 9.98
CA MET A 119 -6.37 23.22 10.55
C MET A 119 -6.66 22.11 11.57
N SER A 120 -7.68 22.30 12.41
CA SER A 120 -8.12 21.31 13.39
C SER A 120 -8.72 20.05 12.75
N LEU A 121 -9.25 20.12 11.53
CA LEU A 121 -9.71 18.96 10.77
C LEU A 121 -8.53 18.17 10.19
N VAL A 122 -7.53 18.85 9.62
CA VAL A 122 -6.32 18.20 9.09
C VAL A 122 -5.54 17.49 10.19
N ARG A 123 -5.31 18.15 11.33
CA ARG A 123 -4.69 17.50 12.50
C ARG A 123 -5.50 16.30 13.00
N GLY A 124 -6.83 16.39 12.95
CA GLY A 124 -7.71 15.28 13.28
C GLY A 124 -7.56 14.09 12.34
N LEU A 125 -7.43 14.33 11.03
CA LEU A 125 -7.18 13.29 10.05
C LEU A 125 -5.80 12.64 10.26
N VAL A 126 -4.77 13.44 10.52
CA VAL A 126 -3.42 12.95 10.84
C VAL A 126 -3.47 12.05 12.08
N ALA A 127 -4.11 12.49 13.17
CA ALA A 127 -4.25 11.66 14.37
C ALA A 127 -4.97 10.33 14.12
N LEU A 128 -6.04 10.33 13.31
CA LEU A 128 -6.74 9.10 12.91
C LEU A 128 -5.86 8.17 12.06
N THR A 129 -5.04 8.74 11.19
CA THR A 129 -4.07 8.02 10.35
C THR A 129 -3.01 7.37 11.23
N ASP A 130 -2.49 8.10 12.21
CA ASP A 130 -1.50 7.65 13.19
C ASP A 130 -2.02 6.49 14.04
N GLU A 131 -3.26 6.57 14.53
CA GLU A 131 -3.91 5.47 15.26
C GLU A 131 -4.03 4.18 14.43
N LEU A 132 -4.19 4.31 13.12
CA LEU A 132 -4.36 3.19 12.19
C LEU A 132 -3.04 2.66 11.63
N TYR A 133 -1.96 3.45 11.70
CA TYR A 133 -0.66 3.10 11.16
C TYR A 133 -0.09 1.77 11.69
N PRO A 134 -0.17 1.42 12.99
CA PRO A 134 0.35 0.12 13.46
C PRO A 134 -0.30 -1.09 12.78
N ARG A 135 -1.55 -0.94 12.31
CA ARG A 135 -2.33 -2.00 11.66
C ARG A 135 -2.21 -1.98 10.13
N LEU A 136 -2.08 -0.79 9.55
CA LEU A 136 -2.19 -0.56 8.09
C LEU A 136 -0.90 -0.05 7.44
N GLN A 137 0.09 0.32 8.25
CA GLN A 137 1.41 0.82 7.84
C GLN A 137 1.32 1.80 6.67
N HIS A 138 2.18 1.72 5.64
CA HIS A 138 2.18 2.69 4.52
C HIS A 138 0.84 2.74 3.76
N ARG A 139 0.07 1.64 3.76
CA ARG A 139 -1.25 1.60 3.12
C ARG A 139 -2.24 2.59 3.72
N ILE A 140 -2.09 2.98 5.00
CA ILE A 140 -2.96 4.02 5.60
C ILE A 140 -2.76 5.38 4.94
N PHE A 141 -1.52 5.69 4.56
CA PHE A 141 -1.20 6.95 3.89
C PHE A 141 -1.75 6.97 2.48
N GLU A 142 -1.61 5.84 1.78
CA GLU A 142 -2.16 5.61 0.44
C GLU A 142 -3.68 5.78 0.41
N VAL A 143 -4.43 5.06 1.25
CA VAL A 143 -5.90 5.21 1.29
C VAL A 143 -6.33 6.60 1.68
N THR A 144 -5.61 7.26 2.59
CA THR A 144 -6.02 8.56 3.09
C THR A 144 -5.86 9.64 2.02
N LEU A 145 -4.77 9.62 1.25
CA LEU A 145 -4.52 10.67 0.25
C LEU A 145 -5.08 10.36 -1.14
N LEU A 146 -5.20 9.09 -1.54
CA LEU A 146 -5.66 8.73 -2.88
C LEU A 146 -7.14 8.33 -2.96
N TYR A 147 -7.67 7.68 -1.92
CA TYR A 147 -8.98 7.00 -2.03
C TYR A 147 -10.07 7.64 -1.17
N ALA A 148 -9.71 8.10 0.03
CA ALA A 148 -10.68 8.65 0.96
C ALA A 148 -11.26 9.99 0.45
N PRO A 149 -12.56 10.26 0.64
CA PRO A 149 -13.11 11.58 0.40
C PRO A 149 -12.47 12.62 1.32
N LEU A 150 -11.83 13.64 0.74
CA LEU A 150 -11.04 14.67 1.44
C LEU A 150 -11.75 16.02 1.62
N THR A 151 -13.02 16.13 1.22
CA THR A 151 -13.81 17.34 1.47
C THR A 151 -13.83 17.72 2.96
N LEU A 152 -13.82 19.01 3.28
CA LEU A 152 -13.83 19.48 4.67
C LEU A 152 -15.04 18.97 5.49
N GLY A 153 -16.19 18.78 4.83
CA GLY A 153 -17.36 18.18 5.45
C GLY A 153 -17.12 16.72 5.85
N ALA A 154 -16.49 15.92 4.98
CA ALA A 154 -16.13 14.54 5.28
C ALA A 154 -15.12 14.47 6.44
N LEU A 155 -14.07 15.30 6.42
CA LEU A 155 -13.10 15.38 7.52
C LEU A 155 -13.77 15.73 8.86
N GLY A 156 -14.76 16.63 8.84
CA GLY A 156 -15.59 16.95 10.00
C GLY A 156 -16.30 15.72 10.57
N HIS A 157 -16.87 14.88 9.71
CA HIS A 157 -17.53 13.65 10.13
C HIS A 157 -16.55 12.59 10.65
N TYR A 158 -15.38 12.43 10.03
CA TYR A 158 -14.34 11.49 10.49
C TYR A 158 -13.88 11.85 11.90
N LYS A 159 -13.60 13.13 12.14
CA LYS A 159 -13.19 13.65 13.45
C LYS A 159 -14.28 13.48 14.52
N GLN A 160 -15.56 13.62 14.16
CA GLN A 160 -16.69 13.46 15.08
C GLN A 160 -17.00 12.00 15.44
N ALA A 161 -16.57 11.03 14.63
CA ALA A 161 -16.85 9.62 14.82
C ALA A 161 -15.60 8.77 14.51
N PRO A 162 -14.54 8.87 15.33
CA PRO A 162 -13.25 8.22 15.10
C PRO A 162 -13.37 6.69 14.99
N ASP A 163 -14.22 6.06 15.79
CA ASP A 163 -14.38 4.60 15.75
C ASP A 163 -15.09 4.12 14.48
N GLN A 164 -16.02 4.91 13.94
CA GLN A 164 -16.67 4.62 12.66
C GLN A 164 -15.72 4.82 11.48
N PHE A 165 -14.82 5.80 11.57
CA PHE A 165 -13.73 5.94 10.62
C PHE A 165 -12.83 4.70 10.65
N LYS A 166 -12.33 4.31 11.83
CA LYS A 166 -11.43 3.16 12.00
C LYS A 166 -12.05 1.83 11.55
N SER A 167 -13.36 1.64 11.75
CA SER A 167 -14.07 0.43 11.34
C SER A 167 -14.24 0.30 9.82
N SER A 168 -14.07 1.39 9.07
CA SER A 168 -14.14 1.38 7.60
C SER A 168 -12.93 0.68 6.96
N PHE A 169 -11.86 0.48 7.72
CA PHE A 169 -10.62 -0.14 7.23
C PHE A 169 -10.51 -1.59 7.71
N PRO A 170 -10.38 -2.57 6.80
CA PRO A 170 -10.20 -3.98 7.16
C PRO A 170 -8.81 -4.19 7.78
N THR A 171 -8.69 -5.23 8.62
CA THR A 171 -7.37 -5.75 9.01
C THR A 171 -6.81 -6.53 7.83
N ALA A 172 -5.59 -6.19 7.38
CA ALA A 172 -4.90 -6.87 6.30
C ALA A 172 -3.50 -7.29 6.75
N ALA A 173 -3.05 -8.48 6.31
CA ALA A 173 -1.65 -8.85 6.43
C ALA A 173 -0.86 -8.03 5.40
N ILE A 174 0.03 -7.16 5.87
CA ILE A 174 0.76 -6.25 4.98
C ILE A 174 2.03 -6.93 4.53
N ALA A 175 2.10 -7.18 3.22
CA ALA A 175 3.31 -7.59 2.53
C ALA A 175 4.23 -6.39 2.26
N PRO A 176 5.55 -6.59 2.14
CA PRO A 176 6.43 -5.58 1.57
C PRO A 176 5.99 -5.18 0.16
N GLU A 177 5.92 -3.87 -0.06
CA GLU A 177 5.30 -3.27 -1.23
C GLU A 177 6.13 -2.09 -1.71
N VAL A 178 6.20 -1.88 -3.02
CA VAL A 178 6.98 -0.76 -3.58
C VAL A 178 6.43 0.61 -3.12
N GLN A 179 5.14 0.67 -2.84
CA GLN A 179 4.45 1.84 -2.29
C GLN A 179 5.02 2.25 -0.92
N ALA A 180 5.60 1.32 -0.17
CA ALA A 180 6.25 1.61 1.09
C ALA A 180 7.56 2.41 0.90
N SER A 181 8.19 2.36 -0.28
CA SER A 181 9.42 3.10 -0.55
C SER A 181 9.24 4.62 -0.66
N LEU A 182 8.06 5.02 -1.09
CA LEU A 182 7.66 6.42 -1.22
C LEU A 182 6.28 6.59 -0.58
N PRO A 183 6.18 6.47 0.76
CA PRO A 183 4.90 6.52 1.43
C PRO A 183 4.27 7.89 1.19
N LEU A 184 2.96 7.89 0.89
CA LEU A 184 2.15 9.10 0.69
C LEU A 184 1.84 9.82 2.01
N TYR A 185 2.88 10.01 2.83
CA TYR A 185 2.76 10.57 4.16
C TYR A 185 2.74 12.10 4.09
N LEU A 186 1.65 12.70 4.56
CA LEU A 186 1.40 14.14 4.43
C LEU A 186 2.54 15.03 4.98
N PRO A 187 3.16 14.73 6.15
CA PRO A 187 4.34 15.48 6.61
C PRO A 187 5.54 15.42 5.66
N PHE A 188 5.81 14.28 5.01
CA PHE A 188 6.89 14.18 4.02
C PHE A 188 6.59 15.08 2.80
N ILE A 189 5.35 15.07 2.32
CA ILE A 189 4.92 15.92 1.20
C ILE A 189 5.09 17.40 1.55
N VAL A 190 4.63 17.81 2.74
CA VAL A 190 4.76 19.20 3.21
C VAL A 190 6.22 19.61 3.36
N ALA A 191 7.05 18.79 4.02
CA ALA A 191 8.46 19.09 4.23
C ALA A 191 9.28 19.12 2.93
N THR A 192 8.91 18.31 1.94
CA THR A 192 9.59 18.31 0.64
C THR A 192 9.21 19.54 -0.19
N ARG A 193 7.95 20.00 -0.10
CA ARG A 193 7.47 21.23 -0.75
C ARG A 193 8.02 22.50 -0.10
N HIS A 194 8.30 22.45 1.19
CA HIS A 194 8.74 23.58 2.00
C HIS A 194 10.04 23.26 2.76
N PRO A 195 11.17 23.13 2.04
CA PRO A 195 12.46 22.77 2.65
C PRO A 195 13.00 23.82 3.64
N GLU A 196 12.43 25.04 3.63
CA GLU A 196 12.70 26.09 4.62
C GLU A 196 12.27 25.71 6.04
N HIS A 197 11.28 24.81 6.20
CA HIS A 197 10.82 24.35 7.50
C HIS A 197 11.51 23.03 7.87
N PRO A 198 12.18 22.94 9.04
CA PRO A 198 12.70 21.66 9.53
C PRO A 198 11.60 20.61 9.65
N TYR A 199 11.92 19.36 9.31
CA TYR A 199 10.95 18.26 9.33
C TYR A 199 10.26 18.09 10.70
N GLU A 200 11.01 18.29 11.78
CA GLU A 200 10.48 18.23 13.14
C GLU A 200 9.45 19.33 13.43
N THR A 201 9.60 20.52 12.83
CA THR A 201 8.63 21.61 12.90
C THR A 201 7.35 21.21 12.16
N VAL A 202 7.46 20.58 11.00
CA VAL A 202 6.31 20.06 10.24
C VAL A 202 5.55 19.02 11.05
N CYS A 203 6.26 18.03 11.62
CA CYS A 203 5.66 17.00 12.47
C CYS A 203 4.95 17.58 13.70
N ARG A 204 5.60 18.52 14.41
CA ARG A 204 5.01 19.18 15.58
C ARG A 204 3.75 19.97 15.21
N ALA A 205 3.79 20.70 14.10
CA ALA A 205 2.66 21.50 13.63
C ALA A 205 1.46 20.64 13.20
N LEU A 206 1.70 19.44 12.65
CA LEU A 206 0.68 18.48 12.25
C LEU A 206 0.26 17.54 13.40
N GLY A 207 1.03 17.49 14.48
CA GLY A 207 0.72 16.72 15.69
C GLY A 207 1.03 15.23 15.55
N THR A 208 2.11 14.87 14.85
CA THR A 208 2.46 13.48 14.57
C THR A 208 3.93 13.18 14.87
N ASN A 209 4.22 11.91 15.15
CA ASN A 209 5.56 11.38 15.40
C ASN A 209 5.76 9.97 14.79
N ILE A 210 4.92 9.54 13.85
CA ILE A 210 4.92 8.17 13.31
C ILE A 210 6.20 7.85 12.53
N LEU A 211 6.57 8.70 11.58
CA LEU A 211 7.81 8.56 10.80
C LEU A 211 8.77 9.70 11.16
N GLY A 212 9.98 9.34 11.59
CA GLY A 212 11.00 10.26 12.06
C GLY A 212 11.79 10.92 10.93
N LYS A 213 12.80 11.71 11.34
CA LYS A 213 13.67 12.46 10.42
C LYS A 213 14.50 11.53 9.53
N GLU A 214 14.89 10.37 10.05
CA GLU A 214 15.66 9.38 9.30
C GLU A 214 14.84 8.80 8.15
N GLU A 215 13.59 8.45 8.41
CA GLU A 215 12.64 7.97 7.40
C GLU A 215 12.39 9.05 6.34
N TYR A 216 12.28 10.32 6.74
CA TYR A 216 12.15 11.45 5.82
C TYR A 216 13.37 11.57 4.90
N PHE A 217 14.60 11.49 5.43
CA PHE A 217 15.80 11.54 4.58
C PHE A 217 15.89 10.36 3.61
N LYS A 218 15.49 9.17 4.06
CA LYS A 218 15.41 7.99 3.20
C LYS A 218 14.38 8.18 2.07
N PHE A 219 13.21 8.74 2.38
CA PHE A 219 12.20 9.14 1.39
C PHE A 219 12.76 10.12 0.34
N VAL A 220 13.39 11.22 0.78
CA VAL A 220 13.98 12.23 -0.12
C VAL A 220 15.06 11.61 -1.02
N SER A 221 15.91 10.74 -0.45
CA SER A 221 16.97 10.05 -1.20
C SER A 221 16.41 9.15 -2.30
N VAL A 222 15.35 8.39 -2.04
CA VAL A 222 14.69 7.55 -3.06
C VAL A 222 14.05 8.39 -4.15
N LEU A 223 13.38 9.47 -3.74
CA LEU A 223 12.73 10.39 -4.67
C LEU A 223 13.75 11.01 -5.65
N GLN A 224 14.92 11.42 -5.16
CA GLN A 224 15.99 12.01 -5.98
C GLN A 224 16.68 11.01 -6.91
N ARG A 225 16.72 9.72 -6.55
CA ARG A 225 17.35 8.65 -7.35
C ARG A 225 16.43 8.06 -8.42
N GLY A 226 15.30 8.72 -8.70
CA GLY A 226 14.37 8.27 -9.75
C GLY A 226 13.64 6.97 -9.41
N GLY A 227 13.39 6.67 -8.13
CA GLY A 227 12.64 5.47 -7.73
C GLY A 227 13.42 4.15 -7.83
N THR A 228 14.69 4.18 -8.23
CA THR A 228 15.56 3.00 -8.34
C THR A 228 16.05 2.46 -6.98
N GLY A 229 15.79 3.18 -5.89
CA GLY A 229 16.14 2.78 -4.52
C GLY A 229 14.95 2.15 -3.78
N ARG A 230 15.05 0.86 -3.45
CA ARG A 230 14.11 0.16 -2.55
C ARG A 230 14.40 0.50 -1.08
N TYR A 231 14.03 1.69 -0.65
CA TYR A 231 13.81 1.94 0.79
C TYR A 231 12.47 1.35 1.18
N ASP A 232 12.27 0.82 2.39
CA ASP A 232 10.94 0.42 2.85
C ASP A 232 10.94 0.58 4.39
N PRO A 233 10.29 1.63 4.94
CA PRO A 233 10.24 1.91 6.37
C PRO A 233 9.50 0.81 7.14
N VAL A 234 8.59 0.10 6.45
CA VAL A 234 7.93 -1.09 6.95
C VAL A 234 8.96 -2.19 7.06
N ARG A 235 9.69 -2.52 5.98
CA ARG A 235 10.78 -3.52 5.97
C ARG A 235 11.82 -3.29 7.06
N ASP A 236 12.13 -2.03 7.36
CA ASP A 236 13.16 -1.63 8.34
C ASP A 236 12.69 -1.75 9.81
N GLN A 237 11.38 -1.90 10.09
CA GLN A 237 10.82 -2.12 11.44
C GLN A 237 10.48 -3.58 11.76
N TRP A 238 10.54 -4.52 10.80
CA TRP A 238 10.29 -5.94 11.10
C TRP A 238 11.48 -6.56 11.83
N LEU A 239 11.20 -7.30 12.90
CA LEU A 239 12.13 -8.30 13.40
C LEU A 239 12.30 -9.37 12.31
N PRO A 240 13.46 -9.45 11.64
CA PRO A 240 13.62 -10.23 10.43
C PRO A 240 13.90 -11.68 10.78
N VAL A 241 13.38 -12.62 9.98
CA VAL A 241 14.04 -13.92 9.88
C VAL A 241 14.03 -14.37 8.42
N THR A 242 15.17 -14.17 7.80
CA THR A 242 15.62 -14.83 6.57
C THR A 242 16.07 -16.26 6.93
N ILE A 243 15.94 -17.22 6.01
CA ILE A 243 16.97 -18.27 5.96
C ILE A 243 18.27 -17.56 5.57
N PRO A 244 19.35 -17.61 6.38
CA PRO A 244 20.60 -16.96 6.02
C PRO A 244 21.11 -17.49 4.68
N ASN A 245 21.38 -16.59 3.73
CA ASN A 245 22.22 -16.84 2.55
C ASN A 245 21.88 -18.06 1.68
N LEU A 246 20.62 -18.23 1.23
CA LEU A 246 20.34 -19.16 0.13
C LEU A 246 20.94 -18.63 -1.19
N ALA A 247 22.16 -19.07 -1.51
CA ALA A 247 22.83 -18.82 -2.77
C ALA A 247 22.54 -19.97 -3.75
N GLY A 248 21.34 -19.97 -4.34
CA GLY A 248 20.89 -21.01 -5.27
C GLY A 248 19.42 -21.38 -5.06
N PHE A 249 19.14 -22.67 -4.91
CA PHE A 249 17.79 -23.14 -4.61
C PHE A 249 17.79 -24.28 -3.59
N LYS A 250 16.64 -24.52 -2.96
CA LYS A 250 16.42 -25.67 -2.08
C LYS A 250 15.02 -26.24 -2.34
N PRO A 251 14.90 -27.53 -2.71
CA PRO A 251 13.59 -28.17 -2.83
C PRO A 251 12.97 -28.41 -1.44
N PHE A 252 11.66 -28.47 -1.39
CA PHE A 252 10.90 -28.89 -0.21
C PHE A 252 9.73 -29.80 -0.64
N GLU A 253 9.33 -30.70 0.24
CA GLU A 253 8.24 -31.63 -0.03
C GLU A 253 6.88 -30.98 0.20
N ILE A 254 5.94 -31.27 -0.70
CA ILE A 254 4.54 -30.87 -0.62
C ILE A 254 3.72 -32.09 -0.20
N PRO A 255 3.13 -32.11 1.01
CA PRO A 255 2.30 -33.20 1.48
C PRO A 255 1.07 -33.41 0.60
N GLU A 256 0.66 -34.68 0.46
CA GLU A 256 -0.50 -35.10 -0.34
C GLU A 256 -1.79 -34.35 0.03
N SER A 257 -1.95 -34.00 1.30
CA SER A 257 -3.10 -33.24 1.82
C SER A 257 -3.26 -31.85 1.20
N ILE A 258 -2.19 -31.25 0.66
CA ILE A 258 -2.23 -29.95 -0.03
C ILE A 258 -2.25 -30.12 -1.54
N GLN A 259 -1.73 -31.23 -2.08
CA GLN A 259 -1.69 -31.48 -3.53
C GLN A 259 -3.08 -31.44 -4.15
N GLN A 260 -4.10 -31.98 -3.48
CA GLN A 260 -5.49 -31.90 -3.94
C GLN A 260 -6.02 -30.46 -3.98
N ILE A 261 -5.62 -29.63 -3.00
CA ILE A 261 -6.01 -28.21 -2.92
C ILE A 261 -5.32 -27.44 -4.05
N ILE A 262 -4.03 -27.69 -4.28
CA ILE A 262 -3.23 -27.14 -5.39
C ILE A 262 -3.88 -27.47 -6.73
N ALA A 263 -4.24 -28.73 -6.96
CA ALA A 263 -4.85 -29.18 -8.20
C ALA A 263 -6.23 -28.57 -8.43
N GLN A 264 -7.05 -28.46 -7.38
CA GLN A 264 -8.38 -27.87 -7.47
C GLN A 264 -8.31 -26.36 -7.73
N ALA A 265 -7.46 -25.65 -7.00
CA ALA A 265 -7.24 -24.21 -7.20
C ALA A 265 -6.61 -23.93 -8.56
N GLY A 266 -5.69 -24.80 -9.02
CA GLY A 266 -5.04 -24.70 -10.32
C GLY A 266 -5.95 -24.81 -11.54
N LYS A 267 -7.21 -25.25 -11.36
CA LYS A 267 -8.26 -25.22 -12.41
C LYS A 267 -8.87 -23.84 -12.60
N GLN A 268 -8.67 -22.90 -11.67
CA GLN A 268 -9.19 -21.52 -11.74
C GLN A 268 -8.21 -20.64 -12.51
N GLN A 269 -8.17 -20.83 -13.84
CA GLN A 269 -7.26 -20.14 -14.76
C GLN A 269 -7.98 -19.11 -15.63
N ASP A 270 -8.81 -18.27 -15.00
CA ASP A 270 -9.61 -17.27 -15.72
C ASP A 270 -8.76 -16.04 -16.07
N ASP A 271 -8.96 -15.52 -17.30
CA ASP A 271 -8.42 -14.25 -17.82
C ASP A 271 -6.90 -14.04 -17.62
N PRO A 272 -6.02 -14.85 -18.26
CA PRO A 272 -4.58 -14.65 -18.18
C PRO A 272 -4.13 -13.32 -18.79
N VAL A 273 -3.37 -12.53 -18.03
CA VAL A 273 -2.75 -11.27 -18.46
C VAL A 273 -1.28 -11.50 -18.79
N SER A 274 -0.88 -11.21 -20.03
CA SER A 274 0.52 -11.30 -20.45
C SER A 274 1.40 -10.34 -19.64
N GLN A 275 2.57 -10.79 -19.23
CA GLN A 275 3.55 -10.00 -18.49
C GLN A 275 4.70 -9.62 -19.43
N ASP A 276 5.04 -8.33 -19.46
CA ASP A 276 6.17 -7.83 -20.25
C ASP A 276 7.49 -8.10 -19.51
N ILE A 277 8.02 -9.32 -19.68
CA ILE A 277 9.26 -9.77 -19.05
C ILE A 277 10.27 -10.10 -20.16
N PRO A 278 11.38 -9.35 -20.27
CA PRO A 278 12.38 -9.59 -21.30
C PRO A 278 12.92 -11.02 -21.26
N GLY A 279 12.83 -11.73 -22.39
CA GLY A 279 13.34 -13.10 -22.53
C GLY A 279 12.49 -14.19 -21.89
N ALA A 280 11.26 -13.90 -21.45
CA ALA A 280 10.31 -14.89 -20.97
C ALA A 280 8.87 -14.61 -21.44
N ILE A 281 8.14 -15.67 -21.77
CA ILE A 281 6.71 -15.61 -22.08
C ILE A 281 5.96 -16.06 -20.85
N ILE A 282 5.39 -15.10 -20.12
CA ILE A 282 4.70 -15.34 -18.85
C ILE A 282 3.31 -14.71 -18.90
N PHE A 283 2.32 -15.45 -18.40
CA PHE A 283 0.97 -14.98 -18.16
C PHE A 283 0.67 -15.06 -16.66
N ARG A 284 0.01 -14.03 -16.14
CA ARG A 284 -0.47 -13.97 -14.77
C ARG A 284 -1.98 -14.21 -14.76
N PHE A 285 -2.44 -15.11 -13.91
CA PHE A 285 -3.87 -15.33 -13.69
C PHE A 285 -4.41 -14.47 -12.56
N ARG A 286 -5.72 -14.28 -12.54
CA ARG A 286 -6.41 -13.61 -11.43
C ARG A 286 -6.22 -14.39 -10.12
N TRP A 287 -5.91 -13.68 -9.05
CA TRP A 287 -5.77 -14.29 -7.72
C TRP A 287 -7.15 -14.53 -7.09
N SER A 288 -7.38 -15.73 -6.55
CA SER A 288 -8.67 -16.14 -5.96
C SER A 288 -8.50 -16.54 -4.49
N ARG A 289 -9.62 -16.74 -3.79
CA ARG A 289 -9.58 -17.26 -2.41
C ARG A 289 -8.99 -18.66 -2.32
N ASP A 290 -9.10 -19.47 -3.37
CA ASP A 290 -8.54 -20.82 -3.36
C ASP A 290 -7.03 -20.80 -3.59
N HIS A 291 -6.52 -19.87 -4.41
CA HIS A 291 -5.08 -19.59 -4.51
C HIS A 291 -4.49 -19.16 -3.16
N GLN A 292 -5.19 -18.28 -2.42
CA GLN A 292 -4.74 -17.86 -1.09
C GLN A 292 -4.64 -19.04 -0.11
N LYS A 293 -5.65 -19.91 -0.07
CA LYS A 293 -5.63 -21.10 0.78
C LYS A 293 -4.42 -22.01 0.51
N VAL A 294 -4.03 -22.16 -0.76
CA VAL A 294 -2.84 -22.94 -1.13
C VAL A 294 -1.59 -22.31 -0.52
N VAL A 295 -1.38 -21.01 -0.72
CA VAL A 295 -0.21 -20.30 -0.21
C VAL A 295 -0.15 -20.36 1.31
N ASP A 296 -1.25 -20.07 2.00
CA ASP A 296 -1.29 -20.08 3.47
C ASP A 296 -0.85 -21.44 4.03
N ARG A 297 -1.34 -22.53 3.41
CA ARG A 297 -0.97 -23.90 3.82
C ARG A 297 0.49 -24.24 3.54
N VAL A 298 1.03 -23.82 2.39
CA VAL A 298 2.43 -24.03 2.05
C VAL A 298 3.34 -23.24 3.00
N ILE A 299 2.99 -22.00 3.30
CA ILE A 299 3.73 -21.16 4.26
C ILE A 299 3.72 -21.80 5.65
N ASP A 300 2.57 -22.30 6.11
CA ASP A 300 2.48 -23.03 7.39
C ASP A 300 3.41 -24.24 7.45
N ILE A 301 3.53 -25.01 6.35
CA ILE A 301 4.48 -26.13 6.28
C ILE A 301 5.90 -25.63 6.38
N LEU A 302 6.27 -24.65 5.56
CA LEU A 302 7.62 -24.14 5.55
C LEU A 302 8.02 -23.59 6.92
N LYS A 303 7.06 -22.98 7.65
CA LYS A 303 7.24 -22.58 9.05
C LYS A 303 7.48 -23.77 9.99
N ARG A 304 6.64 -24.81 9.91
CA ARG A 304 6.77 -26.02 10.74
C ARG A 304 8.04 -26.81 10.45
N SER A 305 8.47 -26.83 9.19
CA SER A 305 9.68 -27.51 8.73
C SER A 305 10.95 -26.69 8.97
N GLY A 306 10.85 -25.50 9.59
CA GLY A 306 11.99 -24.64 9.90
C GLY A 306 12.63 -23.95 8.69
N PHE A 307 11.98 -24.02 7.51
CA PHE A 307 12.38 -23.23 6.35
C PHE A 307 11.98 -21.76 6.52
N LEU A 308 10.88 -21.47 7.20
CA LEU A 308 10.48 -20.11 7.53
C LEU A 308 10.36 -19.95 9.04
N SER A 309 10.52 -18.73 9.53
CA SER A 309 10.22 -18.44 10.93
C SER A 309 8.72 -18.25 11.15
N ILE A 310 8.26 -18.48 12.38
CA ILE A 310 6.86 -18.31 12.78
C ILE A 310 6.37 -16.87 12.48
N GLY A 311 7.25 -15.86 12.54
CA GLY A 311 6.99 -14.46 12.21
C GLY A 311 7.31 -14.02 10.78
N SER A 312 7.63 -14.94 9.86
CA SER A 312 7.98 -14.57 8.48
C SER A 312 6.82 -13.87 7.77
N SER A 313 7.07 -12.67 7.25
CA SER A 313 6.14 -11.91 6.42
C SER A 313 6.21 -12.39 4.99
N VAL A 314 5.04 -12.68 4.42
CA VAL A 314 4.89 -13.11 3.03
C VAL A 314 4.79 -11.87 2.16
N GLY A 315 5.61 -11.78 1.11
CA GLY A 315 5.57 -10.70 0.13
C GLY A 315 4.51 -10.91 -0.95
N MET A 316 4.81 -10.45 -2.16
CA MET A 316 3.93 -10.57 -3.32
C MET A 316 3.62 -12.03 -3.66
N GLN A 317 2.37 -12.30 -4.05
CA GLN A 317 1.86 -13.63 -4.38
C GLN A 317 1.26 -13.60 -5.77
N PHE A 318 1.67 -14.54 -6.62
CA PHE A 318 1.25 -14.62 -8.01
C PHE A 318 0.97 -16.05 -8.41
N PHE A 319 0.03 -16.21 -9.35
CA PHE A 319 -0.19 -17.48 -10.04
C PHE A 319 0.15 -17.27 -11.52
N PHE A 320 1.18 -17.97 -11.98
CA PHE A 320 1.73 -17.79 -13.31
C PHE A 320 1.55 -19.02 -14.18
N ARG A 321 1.37 -18.79 -15.48
CA ARG A 321 1.72 -19.73 -16.56
C ARG A 321 2.99 -19.21 -17.24
N HIS A 322 4.07 -19.96 -17.13
CA HIS A 322 5.36 -19.65 -17.75
C HIS A 322 5.55 -20.59 -18.94
N GLU A 323 5.38 -20.07 -20.15
CA GLU A 323 5.45 -20.86 -21.39
C GLU A 323 6.89 -21.23 -21.74
N SER A 324 7.79 -20.25 -21.69
CA SER A 324 9.19 -20.41 -22.06
C SER A 324 10.04 -19.24 -21.60
N GLY A 325 11.34 -19.47 -21.46
CA GLY A 325 12.34 -18.44 -21.20
C GLY A 325 12.83 -18.44 -19.76
N SER A 326 13.48 -17.35 -19.35
CA SER A 326 14.20 -17.26 -18.09
C SER A 326 13.64 -16.17 -17.19
N LEU A 327 13.31 -16.53 -15.95
CA LEU A 327 12.87 -15.61 -14.92
C LEU A 327 13.92 -15.52 -13.82
N VAL A 328 14.42 -14.31 -13.56
CA VAL A 328 15.44 -14.06 -12.54
C VAL A 328 14.77 -13.64 -11.23
N VAL A 329 15.17 -14.25 -10.11
CA VAL A 329 14.77 -13.79 -8.78
C VAL A 329 15.45 -12.45 -8.49
N PRO A 330 14.69 -11.36 -8.25
CA PRO A 330 15.28 -10.04 -8.03
C PRO A 330 16.19 -10.00 -6.79
N MET A 331 17.21 -9.14 -6.82
CA MET A 331 18.07 -8.90 -5.66
C MET A 331 17.26 -8.40 -4.47
N GLY A 332 17.58 -8.92 -3.28
CA GLY A 332 16.85 -8.64 -2.04
C GLY A 332 15.56 -9.47 -1.87
N TRP A 333 15.35 -10.52 -2.67
CA TRP A 333 14.18 -11.41 -2.55
C TRP A 333 14.56 -12.88 -2.62
N GLN A 334 13.77 -13.71 -1.94
CA GLN A 334 13.65 -15.15 -2.20
C GLN A 334 12.26 -15.39 -2.81
N VAL A 335 12.10 -16.47 -3.57
CA VAL A 335 10.80 -16.84 -4.15
C VAL A 335 10.52 -18.30 -3.86
N ILE A 336 9.37 -18.59 -3.26
CA ILE A 336 8.82 -19.94 -3.19
C ILE A 336 8.05 -20.18 -4.49
N VAL A 337 8.37 -21.28 -5.16
CA VAL A 337 7.69 -21.79 -6.33
C VAL A 337 6.96 -23.07 -5.94
N VAL A 338 5.64 -23.09 -6.12
CA VAL A 338 4.79 -24.26 -5.89
C VAL A 338 4.19 -24.68 -7.23
N PRO A 339 4.69 -25.76 -7.84
CA PRO A 339 4.22 -26.21 -9.14
C PRO A 339 2.74 -26.61 -9.11
N VAL A 340 2.04 -26.27 -10.18
CA VAL A 340 0.73 -26.79 -10.53
C VAL A 340 0.93 -27.62 -11.79
N VAL A 341 0.88 -28.94 -11.63
CA VAL A 341 0.99 -29.83 -12.77
C VAL A 341 -0.41 -30.05 -13.33
N THR A 342 -0.61 -29.65 -14.58
CA THR A 342 -1.87 -29.83 -15.32
C THR A 342 -1.84 -31.06 -16.23
N THR A 343 -0.70 -31.75 -16.34
CA THR A 343 -0.46 -32.89 -17.24
C THR A 343 0.27 -34.02 -16.50
N ASP A 344 -0.03 -35.28 -16.78
CA ASP A 344 0.59 -36.42 -16.06
C ASP A 344 2.12 -36.55 -16.25
N GLU A 345 2.72 -35.80 -17.18
CA GLU A 345 4.16 -35.78 -17.39
C GLU A 345 4.87 -34.72 -16.52
N PRO A 346 5.93 -35.11 -15.77
CA PRO A 346 6.76 -34.15 -15.07
C PRO A 346 7.53 -33.26 -16.07
N VAL A 347 7.64 -31.97 -15.76
CA VAL A 347 8.33 -31.00 -16.61
C VAL A 347 9.69 -30.68 -16.02
N THR A 348 10.76 -30.78 -16.81
CA THR A 348 12.09 -30.37 -16.37
C THR A 348 12.27 -28.86 -16.53
N VAL A 349 12.70 -28.20 -15.45
CA VAL A 349 13.10 -26.79 -15.44
C VAL A 349 14.59 -26.69 -15.14
N THR A 350 15.27 -25.72 -15.74
CA THR A 350 16.69 -25.49 -15.46
C THR A 350 16.82 -24.34 -14.46
N ILE A 351 17.47 -24.59 -13.33
CA ILE A 351 17.80 -23.58 -12.33
C ILE A 351 19.26 -23.17 -12.49
N SER A 352 19.53 -21.89 -12.73
CA SER A 352 20.89 -21.37 -12.87
C SER A 352 21.24 -20.38 -11.75
N TYR A 353 22.42 -20.53 -11.15
CA TYR A 353 22.91 -19.67 -10.08
C TYR A 353 24.44 -19.75 -9.98
N GLN A 354 25.12 -18.62 -9.72
CA GLN A 354 26.58 -18.57 -9.53
C GLN A 354 27.41 -19.31 -10.61
N GLY A 355 26.99 -19.25 -11.87
CA GLY A 355 27.66 -19.92 -12.99
C GLY A 355 27.42 -21.44 -13.09
N LYS A 356 26.57 -22.01 -12.23
CA LYS A 356 26.07 -23.38 -12.31
C LYS A 356 24.67 -23.41 -12.92
N ALA A 357 24.33 -24.51 -13.56
CA ALA A 357 22.99 -24.81 -14.04
C ALA A 357 22.65 -26.26 -13.70
N GLU A 358 21.47 -26.47 -13.11
CA GLU A 358 20.98 -27.78 -12.69
C GLU A 358 19.57 -27.98 -13.24
N ASP A 359 19.32 -29.14 -13.84
CA ASP A 359 18.01 -29.54 -14.29
C ASP A 359 17.23 -30.17 -13.14
N VAL A 360 16.06 -29.62 -12.87
CA VAL A 360 15.20 -29.99 -11.75
C VAL A 360 13.86 -30.46 -12.28
N LEU A 361 13.40 -31.60 -11.79
CA LEU A 361 12.08 -32.13 -12.12
C LEU A 361 11.01 -31.34 -11.36
N CYS A 362 10.12 -30.67 -12.10
CA CYS A 362 8.98 -29.95 -11.56
C CYS A 362 7.81 -30.93 -11.39
N THR A 363 7.42 -31.20 -10.14
CA THR A 363 6.34 -32.15 -9.80
C THR A 363 5.38 -31.53 -8.79
N VAL A 364 4.20 -32.12 -8.62
CA VAL A 364 3.27 -31.71 -7.54
C VAL A 364 3.77 -32.05 -6.14
N PHE A 365 4.77 -32.94 -6.04
CA PHE A 365 5.31 -33.44 -4.79
C PHE A 365 6.40 -32.52 -4.20
N SER A 366 6.95 -31.63 -5.02
CA SER A 366 8.09 -30.79 -4.64
C SER A 366 7.87 -29.33 -5.02
N GLY A 367 8.07 -28.45 -4.06
CA GLY A 367 8.23 -27.02 -4.31
C GLY A 367 9.70 -26.62 -4.31
N LEU A 368 9.99 -25.42 -4.80
CA LEU A 368 11.35 -24.86 -4.82
C LEU A 368 11.38 -23.57 -4.03
N LEU A 369 12.36 -23.43 -3.15
CA LEU A 369 12.75 -22.13 -2.60
C LEU A 369 13.93 -21.62 -3.41
N LEU A 370 13.75 -20.49 -4.09
CA LEU A 370 14.76 -19.86 -4.93
C LEU A 370 15.37 -18.66 -4.20
N GLY A 371 16.70 -18.61 -4.14
CA GLY A 371 17.46 -17.48 -3.63
C GLY A 371 17.56 -16.31 -4.61
N GLN A 372 18.02 -15.16 -4.12
CA GLN A 372 18.25 -13.99 -4.96
C GLN A 372 19.26 -14.26 -6.08
N GLY A 373 19.00 -13.72 -7.27
CA GLY A 373 19.85 -13.91 -8.45
C GLY A 373 19.78 -15.30 -9.09
N THR A 374 19.02 -16.23 -8.52
CA THR A 374 18.73 -17.53 -9.14
C THR A 374 17.80 -17.32 -10.34
N VAL A 375 18.04 -18.07 -11.41
CA VAL A 375 17.28 -18.00 -12.67
C VAL A 375 16.51 -19.30 -12.86
N LEU A 376 15.19 -19.21 -12.96
CA LEU A 376 14.31 -20.30 -13.35
C LEU A 376 14.08 -20.24 -14.85
N THR A 377 14.54 -21.26 -15.58
CA THR A 377 14.37 -21.37 -17.04
C THR A 377 13.48 -22.55 -17.38
N THR A 378 12.53 -22.35 -18.28
CA THR A 378 11.70 -23.43 -18.83
C THR A 378 11.64 -23.40 -20.35
N ARG A 379 11.52 -24.59 -20.95
CA ARG A 379 11.30 -24.79 -22.40
C ARG A 379 9.91 -25.30 -22.73
N ARG A 380 9.14 -25.71 -21.71
CA ARG A 380 7.76 -26.17 -21.80
C ARG A 380 6.91 -25.35 -20.83
N ALA A 381 5.63 -25.23 -21.14
CA ALA A 381 4.69 -24.55 -20.27
C ALA A 381 4.67 -25.19 -18.87
N ILE A 382 4.82 -24.36 -17.84
CA ILE A 382 4.59 -24.73 -16.44
C ILE A 382 3.63 -23.72 -15.81
N ALA A 383 2.75 -24.21 -14.93
CA ALA A 383 1.97 -23.36 -14.06
C ALA A 383 2.50 -23.47 -12.63
N TYR A 384 2.56 -22.37 -11.90
CA TYR A 384 3.02 -22.39 -10.52
C TYR A 384 2.55 -21.17 -9.73
N TYR A 385 2.39 -21.35 -8.43
CA TYR A 385 2.32 -20.24 -7.48
C TYR A 385 3.73 -19.72 -7.21
N ALA A 386 3.90 -18.41 -7.24
CA ALA A 386 5.12 -17.72 -6.88
C ALA A 386 4.85 -16.82 -5.67
N VAL A 387 5.61 -17.02 -4.60
CA VAL A 387 5.48 -16.26 -3.36
C VAL A 387 6.82 -15.62 -3.05
N SER A 388 6.90 -14.30 -3.14
CA SER A 388 8.13 -13.55 -2.88
C SER A 388 8.31 -13.29 -1.39
N LEU A 389 9.53 -13.39 -0.90
CA LEU A 389 9.93 -13.14 0.48
C LEU A 389 11.07 -12.13 0.48
N PRO A 390 10.99 -11.01 1.22
CA PRO A 390 12.07 -10.03 1.27
C PRO A 390 13.30 -10.59 2.02
N ILE A 391 14.50 -10.28 1.54
CA ILE A 391 15.78 -10.51 2.22
C ILE A 391 16.31 -9.17 2.73
N GLN A 392 16.73 -9.10 4.00
CA GLN A 392 17.50 -7.95 4.50
C GLN A 392 18.99 -8.15 4.15
N LYS A 393 19.66 -7.09 3.67
CA LYS A 393 21.13 -7.08 3.59
C LYS A 393 21.67 -7.18 5.02
N SER A 394 22.48 -8.20 5.28
CA SER A 394 23.32 -8.31 6.49
C SER A 394 24.26 -7.13 6.60
#